data_AF-A0A1M6MHW3-F1
#
_entry.id   AF-A0A1M6MHW3-F1
#
_cell.length_a   1.000
_cell.length_b   1.000
_cell.length_c   1.000
_cell.angle_alpha   90.00
_cell.angle_beta   90.00
_cell.angle_gamma   90.00
#
_symmetry.space_group_name_H-M   'P 1'
#
loop_
_entity.id
_entity.type
_entity.pdbx_description
1 polymer ?
#
loop_
_entity_poly.entity_id
_entity_poly.type
_entity_poly.pdbx_seq_one_letter_code
_entity_poly.pdbx_strand_id
1 'polypeptide(L)'
;MKEILENIRLFFVGALDMQGKAHGHIENEASDTMDQFMLLCFGDLLGIDLPTTYYALELLPYLGEDLVKWNMRMSDKKSIWEEKAGKLDIDP
;
A
#
# COMPACT_ATOMS: atom_id res chain seq x y z
N MET A 1 -2.31 -0.85 -39.76
CA MET A 1 -2.89 0.47 -39.44
C MET A 1 -3.98 0.43 -38.37
N LYS A 2 -4.92 -0.54 -38.39
CA LYS A 2 -5.97 -0.63 -37.35
C LYS A 2 -5.42 -0.89 -35.94
N GLU A 3 -4.46 -1.78 -35.77
CA GLU A 3 -3.80 -2.03 -34.47
C GLU A 3 -3.08 -0.80 -33.90
N ILE A 4 -2.46 0.02 -34.76
CA ILE A 4 -1.78 1.24 -34.32
C ILE A 4 -2.80 2.25 -33.78
N LEU A 5 -3.95 2.37 -34.45
CA LEU A 5 -5.03 3.25 -34.00
C LEU A 5 -5.64 2.76 -32.67
N GLU A 6 -5.75 1.44 -32.50
CA GLU A 6 -6.23 0.81 -31.28
C GLU A 6 -5.25 1.01 -30.11
N ASN A 7 -3.96 0.82 -30.34
CA ASN A 7 -2.91 1.07 -29.34
C ASN A 7 -2.84 2.54 -28.93
N ILE A 8 -3.02 3.48 -29.88
CA ILE A 8 -3.08 4.91 -29.56
C ILE A 8 -4.34 5.21 -28.73
N ARG A 9 -5.49 4.65 -29.09
CA ARG A 9 -6.72 4.83 -28.31
C ARG A 9 -6.57 4.26 -26.89
N LEU A 10 -6.01 3.06 -26.74
CA LEU A 10 -5.75 2.43 -25.45
C LEU A 10 -4.75 3.23 -24.62
N PHE A 11 -3.71 3.80 -25.25
CA PHE A 11 -2.76 4.69 -24.58
C PHE A 11 -3.45 5.94 -24.03
N PHE A 12 -4.30 6.62 -24.82
CA PHE A 12 -5.02 7.80 -24.34
C PHE A 12 -6.08 7.47 -23.30
N VAL A 13 -6.75 6.32 -23.41
CA VAL A 13 -7.67 5.84 -22.38
C VAL A 13 -6.90 5.59 -21.08
N GLY A 14 -5.79 4.86 -21.11
CA GLY A 14 -4.98 4.60 -19.91
C GLY A 14 -4.31 5.86 -19.33
N ALA A 15 -3.91 6.82 -20.17
CA ALA A 15 -3.27 8.06 -19.73
C ALA A 15 -4.26 9.08 -19.17
N LEU A 16 -5.51 9.10 -19.65
CA LEU A 16 -6.54 10.03 -19.19
C LEU A 16 -7.48 9.44 -18.14
N ASP A 17 -7.53 8.11 -18.00
CA ASP A 17 -8.26 7.42 -16.93
C ASP A 17 -7.51 7.52 -15.60
N MET A 18 -7.35 8.74 -15.09
CA MET A 18 -6.75 9.01 -13.77
C MET A 18 -7.64 8.58 -12.59
N GLN A 19 -8.90 8.19 -12.84
CA GLN A 19 -9.85 7.74 -11.81
C GLN A 19 -10.09 6.22 -11.79
N GLY A 20 -9.46 5.46 -12.69
CA GLY A 20 -9.71 4.03 -12.84
C GLY A 20 -8.96 3.12 -11.84
N LYS A 21 -9.06 1.80 -12.09
CA LYS A 21 -8.41 0.73 -11.29
C LYS A 21 -6.92 0.97 -11.03
N ALA A 22 -6.22 1.60 -11.97
CA ALA A 22 -4.79 1.88 -11.87
C ALA A 22 -4.44 2.74 -10.63
N HIS A 23 -5.26 3.75 -10.32
CA HIS A 23 -5.03 4.59 -9.14
C HIS A 23 -5.20 3.79 -7.85
N GLY A 24 -6.23 2.95 -7.76
CA GLY A 24 -6.45 2.06 -6.62
C GLY A 24 -5.32 1.06 -6.42
N HIS A 25 -4.76 0.48 -7.49
CA HIS A 25 -3.57 -0.38 -7.38
C HIS A 25 -2.34 0.38 -6.85
N ILE A 26 -2.13 1.62 -7.29
CA ILE A 26 -1.03 2.46 -6.81
C ILE A 26 -1.19 2.79 -5.33
N GLU A 27 -2.41 3.16 -4.90
CA GLU A 27 -2.70 3.47 -3.50
C GLU A 27 -2.54 2.24 -2.59
N ASN A 28 -2.95 1.07 -3.09
CA ASN A 28 -2.76 -0.20 -2.38
C ASN A 28 -1.27 -0.55 -2.23
N GLU A 29 -0.47 -0.40 -3.28
CA GLU A 29 0.99 -0.63 -3.21
C GLU A 29 1.70 0.38 -2.30
N ALA A 30 1.29 1.66 -2.37
CA ALA A 30 1.80 2.69 -1.47
C ALA A 30 1.48 2.34 0.00
N SER A 31 0.26 1.85 0.26
CA SER A 31 -0.16 1.40 1.58
C SER A 31 0.62 0.18 2.05
N ASP A 32 0.88 -0.80 1.19
CA ASP A 32 1.68 -1.99 1.52
C ASP A 32 3.12 -1.65 1.85
N THR A 33 3.71 -0.75 1.07
CA THR A 33 5.07 -0.25 1.31
C THR A 33 5.13 0.49 2.64
N MET A 34 4.11 1.30 2.94
CA MET A 34 4.01 2.02 4.21
C MET A 34 3.83 1.05 5.39
N ASP A 35 2.98 0.03 5.26
CA ASP A 35 2.76 -0.99 6.28
C ASP A 35 4.08 -1.71 6.64
N GLN A 36 4.92 -2.02 5.64
CA GLN A 36 6.25 -2.62 5.86
C GLN A 36 7.21 -1.65 6.56
N PHE A 37 7.23 -0.39 6.13
CA PHE A 37 8.07 0.64 6.75
C PHE A 37 7.72 0.86 8.23
N MET A 38 6.43 0.94 8.55
CA MET A 38 5.96 1.11 9.93
C MET A 38 6.33 -0.10 10.80
N LEU A 39 6.28 -1.31 10.25
CA LEU A 39 6.67 -2.54 10.95
C LEU A 39 8.18 -2.58 11.23
N LEU A 40 9.02 -2.04 10.33
CA LEU A 40 10.46 -1.91 10.55
C LEU A 40 10.81 -0.81 11.57
N CYS A 41 10.01 0.25 11.66
CA CYS A 41 10.26 1.37 12.57
C CYS A 41 9.72 1.11 13.98
N PHE A 42 8.60 0.39 14.10
CA PHE A 42 7.85 0.22 15.34
C PHE A 42 7.56 -1.26 15.67
N GLY A 43 8.32 -2.20 15.10
CA GLY A 43 8.23 -3.62 15.42
C GLY A 43 8.47 -3.96 16.90
N ASP A 44 9.23 -3.13 17.62
CA ASP A 44 9.44 -3.25 19.07
C ASP A 44 8.14 -3.18 19.86
N LEU A 45 7.16 -2.40 19.40
CA LEU A 45 5.85 -2.32 20.05
C LEU A 45 5.09 -3.65 19.96
N LEU A 46 5.45 -4.51 19.00
CA LEU A 46 4.94 -5.87 18.83
C LEU A 46 5.81 -6.91 19.56
N GLY A 47 6.88 -6.49 20.24
CA GLY A 47 7.80 -7.35 21.00
C GLY A 47 9.00 -7.88 20.20
N ILE A 48 9.28 -7.32 19.02
CA ILE A 48 10.47 -7.63 18.23
C ILE A 48 11.53 -6.60 18.58
N ASP A 49 12.57 -6.95 19.35
CA ASP A 49 13.62 -5.98 19.70
C ASP A 49 14.43 -5.54 18.47
N LEU A 50 14.28 -4.28 18.06
CA LEU A 50 15.03 -3.67 16.96
C LEU A 50 16.04 -2.65 17.52
N PRO A 51 17.30 -2.68 17.06
CA PRO A 51 18.33 -1.74 17.49
C PRO A 51 18.09 -0.30 17.01
N THR A 52 17.14 -0.10 16.09
CA THR A 52 16.85 1.18 15.42
C THR A 52 15.77 2.01 16.12
N THR A 53 15.09 1.45 17.11
CA THR A 53 13.90 2.06 17.73
C THR A 53 14.15 3.43 18.31
N TYR A 54 15.32 3.63 18.93
CA TYR A 54 15.72 4.93 19.46
C TYR A 54 15.66 6.05 18.40
N TYR A 55 16.11 5.75 17.17
CA TYR A 55 16.08 6.70 16.06
C TYR A 55 14.68 6.82 15.43
N ALA A 56 13.92 5.74 15.41
CA ALA A 56 12.55 5.76 14.89
C ALA A 56 11.61 6.65 15.73
N LEU A 57 11.89 6.84 17.02
CA LEU A 57 11.12 7.74 17.88
C LEU A 57 11.16 9.21 17.41
N GLU A 58 12.26 9.64 16.79
CA GLU A 58 12.37 11.00 16.23
C GLU A 58 11.43 11.20 15.02
N LEU A 59 11.05 10.11 14.35
CA LEU A 59 10.13 10.13 13.21
C LEU A 59 8.65 10.15 13.63
N LEU A 60 8.32 9.78 14.88
CA LEU A 60 6.94 9.71 15.37
C LEU A 60 6.11 10.96 15.09
N PRO A 61 6.60 12.20 15.29
CA PRO A 61 5.81 13.41 15.02
C PRO A 61 5.41 13.56 13.55
N TYR A 62 6.26 13.08 12.63
CA TYR A 62 6.02 13.13 11.19
C TYR A 62 5.10 11.99 10.71
N LEU A 63 5.13 10.86 11.43
CA LEU A 63 4.35 9.68 11.10
C LEU A 63 3.00 9.61 11.83
N GLY A 64 2.69 10.56 12.70
CA GLY A 64 1.54 10.48 13.61
C GLY A 64 0.19 10.24 12.90
N GLU A 65 -0.07 10.95 11.81
CA GLU A 65 -1.31 10.77 11.03
C GLU A 65 -1.36 9.39 10.36
N ASP A 66 -0.25 8.95 9.77
CA ASP A 66 -0.17 7.67 9.09
C ASP A 66 -0.19 6.50 10.06
N LEU A 67 0.32 6.69 11.28
CA LEU A 67 0.30 5.69 12.34
C LEU A 67 -1.13 5.40 12.81
N VAL A 68 -1.99 6.42 12.90
CA VAL A 68 -3.42 6.21 13.21
C VAL A 68 -4.12 5.47 12.08
N LYS A 69 -3.91 5.88 10.82
CA LYS A 69 -4.50 5.21 9.64
C LYS A 69 -4.03 3.75 9.53
N TRP A 70 -2.73 3.53 9.75
CA TRP A 70 -2.11 2.20 9.76
C TRP A 70 -2.70 1.31 10.84
N ASN A 71 -2.84 1.82 12.08
CA ASN A 71 -3.40 1.06 13.18
C ASN A 71 -4.86 0.64 12.92
N MET A 72 -5.68 1.56 12.40
CA MET A 72 -7.06 1.24 12.00
C MET A 72 -7.10 0.18 10.90
N ARG A 73 -6.28 0.33 9.85
CA ARG A 73 -6.21 -0.66 8.76
C ARG A 73 -5.73 -2.02 9.24
N MET A 74 -4.73 -2.08 10.10
CA MET A 74 -4.21 -3.33 10.67
C MET A 74 -5.21 -4.00 11.62
N SER A 75 -5.99 -3.22 12.38
CA SER A 75 -7.03 -3.76 13.26
C SER A 75 -8.11 -4.51 12.51
N ASP A 76 -8.41 -4.11 11.27
CA ASP A 76 -9.41 -4.77 10.42
C ASP A 76 -8.83 -5.97 9.64
N LYS A 77 -7.51 -6.16 9.60
CA LYS A 77 -6.87 -7.27 8.88
C LYS A 77 -7.04 -8.59 9.63
N LYS A 78 -7.82 -9.51 9.04
CA LYS A 78 -8.00 -10.89 9.55
C LYS A 78 -6.92 -11.87 9.06
N SER A 79 -6.51 -11.74 7.80
CA SER A 79 -5.54 -12.65 7.17
C SER A 79 -4.78 -11.95 6.04
N ILE A 80 -3.46 -12.13 6.02
CA ILE A 80 -2.59 -11.64 4.92
C ILE A 80 -2.95 -12.34 3.61
N TRP A 81 -3.39 -13.60 3.67
CA TRP A 81 -3.73 -14.38 2.48
C TRP A 81 -5.01 -13.89 1.80
N GLU A 82 -6.04 -13.54 2.58
CA GLU A 82 -7.29 -12.98 2.03
C GLU A 82 -7.04 -11.64 1.34
N GLU A 83 -6.22 -10.79 1.93
CA GLU A 83 -5.85 -9.50 1.35
C GLU A 83 -5.08 -9.68 0.03
N LYS A 84 -4.10 -10.58 0.00
CA LYS A 84 -3.31 -10.84 -1.22
C LYS A 84 -4.15 -11.49 -2.31
N ALA A 85 -5.07 -12.40 -1.96
CA ALA A 85 -5.99 -13.02 -2.90
C ALA A 85 -6.90 -11.96 -3.56
N GLY A 86 -7.50 -11.08 -2.76
CA GLY A 86 -8.33 -9.98 -3.27
C GLY A 86 -7.57 -8.98 -4.15
N LYS A 87 -6.28 -8.73 -3.85
CA LYS A 87 -5.42 -7.86 -4.67
C LYS A 87 -5.04 -8.45 -6.03
N LEU A 88 -4.88 -9.77 -6.10
CA LEU A 88 -4.52 -10.47 -7.32
C LEU A 88 -5.73 -10.78 -8.22
N ASP A 89 -6.94 -10.35 -7.83
CA ASP A 89 -8.22 -10.73 -8.48
C ASP A 89 -8.35 -12.27 -8.56
N ILE A 90 -7.66 -13.00 -7.67
CA ILE A 90 -7.75 -14.45 -7.51
C ILE A 90 -8.85 -14.69 -6.49
N ASP A 91 -10.10 -14.47 -6.90
CA ASP A 91 -11.22 -15.15 -6.25
C ASP A 91 -11.21 -16.63 -6.69
N PRO A 92 -11.61 -17.59 -5.83
CA PRO A 92 -11.90 -18.95 -6.27
C PRO A 92 -13.03 -19.02 -7.30
#